data_AF-W8UAX6-F1
#
_entry.id   AF-W8UAX6-F1
#
_cell.length_a   1.000
_cell.length_b   1.000
_cell.length_c   1.000
_cell.angle_alpha   90.00
_cell.angle_beta   90.00
_cell.angle_gamma   90.00
#
_symmetry.space_group_name_H-M   'P 1'
#
loop_
_entity.id
_entity.type
_entity.pdbx_description
1 polymer ?
#
loop_
_entity_poly.entity_id
_entity_poly.type
_entity_poly.pdbx_seq_one_letter_code
_entity_poly.pdbx_strand_id
1 'polypeptide(L)'
;MKRVEFKKAVYIAAATVQMVLVAAVVQLSNLTTKKAGVMHHVYFMKDKYAQGIYSPANLRLQSIAIIAVSAVAVGLLAFAVRRKKSRFLKIQAGIAAVIGLVAWYVINSGFFKSLLAYPYFIMVFEIVLAIQMLILIGVKFTARDRYN
;
A
#
# COMPACT_ATOMS: atom_id res chain seq x y z
N MET A 1 -11.96 21.84 17.68
CA MET A 1 -10.90 21.87 16.66
C MET A 1 -11.50 22.21 15.30
N LYS A 2 -10.91 23.13 14.51
CA LYS A 2 -11.45 23.49 13.18
C LYS A 2 -11.42 22.26 12.24
N ARG A 3 -12.44 22.09 11.36
CA ARG A 3 -12.55 20.94 10.43
C ARG A 3 -11.29 20.71 9.57
N VAL A 4 -10.57 21.79 9.23
CA VAL A 4 -9.35 21.74 8.42
C VAL A 4 -8.18 21.10 9.19
N GLU A 5 -8.01 21.47 10.46
CA GLU A 5 -6.97 20.92 11.34
C GLU A 5 -7.18 19.42 11.60
N PHE A 6 -8.45 19.00 11.77
CA PHE A 6 -8.79 17.58 11.92
C PHE A 6 -8.41 16.77 10.68
N LYS A 7 -8.78 17.23 9.48
CA LYS A 7 -8.42 16.53 8.22
C LYS A 7 -6.91 16.40 8.05
N LYS A 8 -6.16 17.46 8.37
CA LYS A 8 -4.69 17.43 8.31
C LYS A 8 -4.11 16.41 9.29
N ALA A 9 -4.61 16.37 10.53
CA ALA A 9 -4.20 15.39 11.52
C ALA A 9 -4.46 13.95 11.05
N VAL A 10 -5.62 13.68 10.44
CA VAL A 10 -5.94 12.35 9.88
C VAL A 10 -4.97 11.95 8.77
N TYR A 11 -4.65 12.85 7.83
CA TYR A 11 -3.70 12.53 6.76
C TYR A 11 -2.28 12.27 7.30
N ILE A 12 -1.85 13.02 8.30
CA ILE A 12 -0.55 12.79 8.95
C ILE A 12 -0.55 11.44 9.67
N ALA A 13 -1.58 11.15 10.46
CA ALA A 13 -1.70 9.88 11.18
C ALA A 13 -1.69 8.68 10.21
N ALA A 14 -2.43 8.78 9.09
CA ALA A 14 -2.45 7.73 8.08
C ALA A 14 -1.06 7.51 7.45
N ALA A 15 -0.34 8.59 7.13
CA ALA A 15 1.04 8.49 6.63
C ALA A 15 1.99 7.87 7.66
N THR A 16 1.86 8.24 8.94
CA THR A 16 2.64 7.63 10.03
C THR A 16 2.36 6.13 10.14
N VAL A 17 1.09 5.71 10.11
CA VAL A 17 0.72 4.29 10.13
C VAL A 17 1.33 3.54 8.94
N GLN A 18 1.25 4.08 7.73
CA GLN A 18 1.88 3.46 6.55
C GLN A 18 3.39 3.27 6.74
N MET A 19 4.10 4.30 7.22
CA MET A 19 5.54 4.20 7.48
C MET A 19 5.88 3.16 8.55
N VAL A 20 5.11 3.12 9.64
CA VAL A 20 5.30 2.13 10.72
C VAL A 20 5.07 0.71 10.21
N LEU A 21 4.05 0.48 9.39
CA LEU A 21 3.78 -0.85 8.81
C LEU A 21 4.94 -1.32 7.91
N VAL A 22 5.45 -0.45 7.04
CA VAL A 22 6.59 -0.77 6.16
C VAL A 22 7.85 -1.04 7.00
N ALA A 23 8.12 -0.21 8.01
CA ALA A 23 9.25 -0.43 8.91
C ALA A 23 9.11 -1.75 9.70
N ALA A 24 7.90 -2.08 10.15
CA ALA A 24 7.61 -3.29 10.90
C ALA A 24 7.88 -4.56 10.07
N VAL A 25 7.47 -4.61 8.79
CA VAL A 25 7.72 -5.80 7.96
C VAL A 25 9.19 -5.96 7.60
N VAL A 26 9.92 -4.86 7.40
CA VAL A 26 11.38 -4.90 7.23
C VAL A 26 12.05 -5.46 8.49
N GLN A 27 11.62 -5.00 9.67
CA GLN A 27 12.17 -5.53 10.93
C GLN A 27 11.78 -6.98 11.18
N LEU A 28 10.56 -7.40 10.83
CA LEU A 28 10.15 -8.80 10.89
C LEU A 28 11.09 -9.65 10.04
N SER A 29 11.36 -9.24 8.79
CA SER A 29 12.30 -9.92 7.91
C SER A 29 13.70 -10.02 8.53
N ASN A 30 14.21 -8.94 9.13
CA ASN A 30 15.50 -8.96 9.84
C ASN A 30 15.51 -9.90 11.06
N LEU A 31 14.38 -10.02 11.77
CA LEU A 31 14.29 -10.93 12.91
C LEU A 31 14.25 -12.40 12.48
N THR A 32 13.76 -12.72 11.28
CA THR A 32 13.80 -14.10 10.78
C THR A 32 15.21 -14.64 10.61
N THR A 33 16.21 -13.78 10.39
CA THR A 33 17.62 -14.21 10.27
C THR A 33 18.35 -14.22 11.62
N LYS A 34 17.84 -13.50 12.62
CA LYS A 34 18.49 -13.34 13.93
C LYS A 34 17.88 -14.18 15.05
N LYS A 35 16.60 -14.54 14.97
CA LYS A 35 15.88 -15.24 16.04
C LYS A 35 15.21 -16.51 15.52
N ALA A 36 15.70 -17.67 15.95
CA ALA A 36 15.21 -18.98 15.52
C ALA A 36 13.70 -19.18 15.77
N GLY A 37 13.16 -18.70 16.89
CA GLY A 37 11.73 -18.79 17.18
C GLY A 37 10.87 -17.97 16.19
N VAL A 38 11.33 -16.78 15.80
CA VAL A 38 10.65 -15.95 14.78
C VAL A 38 10.74 -16.62 13.42
N MET A 39 11.91 -17.16 13.07
CA MET A 39 12.12 -17.91 11.84
C MET A 39 11.13 -19.07 11.71
N HIS A 40 11.03 -19.92 12.73
CA HIS A 40 10.16 -21.10 12.70
C HIS A 40 8.68 -20.70 12.57
N HIS A 41 8.25 -19.68 13.30
CA HIS A 41 6.89 -19.16 13.18
C HIS A 41 6.60 -18.61 11.77
N VAL A 42 7.47 -17.75 11.25
CA VAL A 42 7.27 -17.14 9.93
C VAL A 42 7.35 -18.18 8.81
N TYR A 43 8.22 -19.18 8.94
CA TYR A 43 8.29 -20.31 8.01
C TYR A 43 6.97 -21.10 7.97
N PHE A 44 6.47 -21.52 9.13
CA PHE A 44 5.18 -22.22 9.22
C PHE A 44 4.03 -21.38 8.64
N MET A 45 4.00 -20.08 8.95
CA MET A 45 2.99 -19.16 8.42
C MET A 45 3.13 -18.96 6.91
N LYS A 46 4.35 -18.97 6.36
CA LYS A 46 4.59 -18.88 4.92
C LYS A 46 3.89 -20.00 4.17
N ASP A 47 4.03 -21.23 4.64
CA ASP A 47 3.39 -22.39 4.02
C ASP A 47 1.87 -22.32 4.15
N LYS A 48 1.37 -21.95 5.33
CA LYS A 48 -0.07 -21.77 5.57
C LYS A 48 -0.68 -20.73 4.65
N TYR A 49 -0.02 -19.59 4.46
CA TYR A 49 -0.52 -18.55 3.56
C TYR A 49 -0.40 -18.92 2.09
N ALA A 50 0.67 -19.63 1.69
CA ALA A 50 0.88 -20.10 0.32
C ALA A 50 -0.20 -21.12 -0.11
N GLN A 51 -0.76 -21.89 0.83
CA GLN A 51 -1.88 -22.79 0.54
C GLN A 51 -3.26 -22.10 0.60
N GLY A 52 -3.32 -20.89 1.15
CA GLY A 52 -4.55 -20.12 1.33
C GLY A 52 -4.60 -18.85 0.49
N ILE A 53 -4.60 -17.70 1.17
CA ILE A 53 -4.82 -16.37 0.57
C ILE A 53 -3.74 -15.97 -0.44
N TYR A 54 -2.54 -16.54 -0.35
CA TYR A 54 -1.41 -16.27 -1.24
C TYR A 54 -1.03 -17.50 -2.07
N SER A 55 -2.01 -18.32 -2.44
CA SER A 55 -1.83 -19.36 -3.46
C SER A 55 -1.44 -18.75 -4.81
N PRO A 56 -0.75 -19.49 -5.71
CA PRO A 56 -0.33 -18.96 -7.00
C PRO A 56 -1.47 -18.36 -7.83
N ALA A 57 -2.65 -19.00 -7.81
CA ALA A 57 -3.85 -18.48 -8.46
C ALA A 57 -4.34 -17.17 -7.82
N ASN A 58 -4.37 -17.11 -6.48
CA ASN A 58 -4.80 -15.93 -5.74
C ASN A 58 -3.82 -14.76 -5.91
N LEU A 59 -2.51 -15.01 -5.88
CA LEU A 59 -1.49 -14.00 -6.13
C LEU A 59 -1.58 -13.43 -7.55
N ARG A 60 -1.92 -14.25 -8.54
CA ARG A 60 -2.18 -13.76 -9.90
C ARG A 60 -3.38 -12.82 -9.94
N LEU A 61 -4.47 -13.18 -9.26
CA LEU A 61 -5.65 -12.31 -9.15
C LEU A 61 -5.35 -11.01 -8.39
N GLN A 62 -4.63 -11.07 -7.27
CA GLN A 62 -4.19 -9.89 -6.51
C GLN A 62 -3.28 -8.98 -7.34
N SER A 63 -2.33 -9.55 -8.10
CA SER A 63 -1.45 -8.81 -9.02
C SER A 63 -2.25 -8.04 -10.07
N ILE A 64 -3.27 -8.68 -10.67
CA ILE A 64 -4.18 -8.02 -11.62
C ILE A 64 -4.98 -6.91 -10.94
N ALA A 65 -5.52 -7.15 -9.74
CA ALA A 65 -6.26 -6.15 -8.97
C ALA A 65 -5.40 -4.93 -8.63
N ILE A 66 -4.14 -5.14 -8.22
CA ILE A 66 -3.19 -4.06 -7.94
C ILE A 66 -2.90 -3.25 -9.21
N ILE A 67 -2.70 -3.89 -10.36
CA ILE A 67 -2.53 -3.18 -11.64
C ILE A 67 -3.76 -2.32 -11.94
N ALA A 68 -4.97 -2.88 -11.80
CA ALA A 68 -6.21 -2.15 -12.07
C ALA A 68 -6.35 -0.91 -11.16
N VAL A 69 -6.10 -1.07 -9.85
CA VAL A 69 -6.11 0.05 -8.89
C VAL A 69 -5.02 1.08 -9.21
N SER A 70 -3.83 0.63 -9.59
CA SER A 70 -2.72 1.51 -9.99
C SER A 70 -3.05 2.30 -11.25
N ALA A 71 -3.70 1.68 -12.23
CA ALA A 71 -4.15 2.34 -13.45
C ALA A 71 -5.18 3.45 -13.13
N VAL A 72 -6.08 3.22 -12.19
CA VAL A 72 -7.01 4.27 -11.70
C VAL A 72 -6.24 5.43 -11.06
N ALA A 73 -5.24 5.15 -10.22
CA ALA A 73 -4.41 6.20 -9.61
C ALA A 73 -3.65 7.03 -10.66
N VAL A 74 -3.06 6.37 -11.67
CA VAL A 74 -2.39 7.03 -12.80
C VAL A 74 -3.38 7.86 -13.62
N GLY A 75 -4.57 7.34 -13.91
CA GLY A 75 -5.63 8.07 -14.61
C GLY A 75 -6.06 9.33 -13.83
N LEU A 76 -6.20 9.23 -12.51
CA LEU A 76 -6.50 10.36 -11.64
C LEU A 76 -5.37 11.38 -11.61
N LEU A 77 -4.11 10.95 -11.62
CA LEU A 77 -2.95 11.84 -11.72
C LEU A 77 -2.97 12.60 -13.05
N ALA A 78 -3.14 11.88 -14.17
CA ALA A 78 -3.21 12.48 -15.50
C ALA A 78 -4.37 13.49 -15.61
N PHE A 79 -5.54 13.13 -15.08
CA PHE A 79 -6.69 14.03 -14.97
C PHE A 79 -6.36 15.28 -14.13
N ALA A 80 -5.76 15.11 -12.96
CA ALA A 80 -5.42 16.20 -12.05
C ALA A 80 -4.39 17.16 -12.66
N VAL A 81 -3.43 16.65 -13.43
CA VAL A 81 -2.45 17.46 -14.17
C VAL A 81 -3.13 18.23 -15.30
N ARG A 82 -3.88 17.53 -16.17
CA ARG A 82 -4.56 18.15 -17.34
C ARG A 82 -5.56 19.22 -16.93
N ARG A 83 -6.30 19.00 -15.86
CA ARG A 83 -7.31 19.94 -15.34
C ARG A 83 -6.74 20.94 -14.32
N LYS A 84 -5.41 21.04 -14.20
CA LYS A 84 -4.70 21.95 -13.27
C LYS A 84 -5.27 21.92 -11.84
N LYS A 85 -5.62 20.72 -11.35
CA LYS A 85 -6.14 20.53 -9.98
C LYS A 85 -5.06 20.81 -8.94
N SER A 86 -5.49 20.87 -7.68
CA SER A 86 -4.63 21.23 -6.55
C SER A 86 -3.35 20.38 -6.49
N ARG A 87 -2.24 21.00 -6.04
CA ARG A 87 -0.95 20.32 -5.85
C ARG A 87 -1.08 19.09 -4.95
N PHE A 88 -1.91 19.17 -3.91
CA PHE A 88 -2.16 18.08 -2.98
C PHE A 88 -2.77 16.85 -3.66
N LEU A 89 -3.79 17.01 -4.51
CA LEU A 89 -4.38 15.89 -5.24
C LEU A 89 -3.35 15.22 -6.17
N LYS A 90 -2.54 16.02 -6.87
CA LYS A 90 -1.47 15.50 -7.74
C LYS A 90 -0.45 14.68 -6.96
N ILE A 91 -0.01 15.18 -5.80
CA ILE A 91 0.92 14.45 -4.93
C ILE A 91 0.31 13.13 -4.44
N GLN A 92 -0.92 13.15 -3.93
CA GLN A 92 -1.57 11.93 -3.41
C GLN A 92 -1.81 10.87 -4.50
N ALA A 93 -2.18 11.31 -5.72
CA ALA A 93 -2.33 10.41 -6.86
C ALA A 93 -0.97 9.83 -7.32
N GLY A 94 0.08 10.65 -7.31
CA GLY A 94 1.44 10.20 -7.60
C GLY A 94 1.96 9.18 -6.59
N ILE A 95 1.77 9.43 -5.30
CA ILE A 95 2.14 8.48 -4.23
C ILE A 95 1.36 7.17 -4.40
N ALA A 96 0.05 7.22 -4.68
CA ALA A 96 -0.77 6.03 -4.93
C ALA A 96 -0.24 5.20 -6.11
N ALA A 97 0.15 5.85 -7.21
CA ALA A 97 0.72 5.17 -8.37
C ALA A 97 2.07 4.49 -8.03
N VAL A 98 2.94 5.17 -7.27
CA VAL A 98 4.23 4.60 -6.85
C VAL A 98 4.03 3.42 -5.91
N ILE A 99 3.17 3.54 -4.89
CA ILE A 99 2.86 2.45 -3.96
C ILE A 99 2.26 1.26 -4.72
N GLY A 100 1.37 1.51 -5.68
CA GLY A 100 0.79 0.47 -6.53
C GLY A 100 1.84 -0.29 -7.33
N LEU A 101 2.79 0.43 -7.94
CA LEU A 101 3.92 -0.18 -8.64
C LEU A 101 4.82 -1.01 -7.70
N VAL A 102 5.12 -0.49 -6.50
CA VAL A 102 5.92 -1.23 -5.51
C VAL A 102 5.18 -2.46 -5.02
N ALA A 103 3.88 -2.38 -4.74
CA ALA A 103 3.07 -3.53 -4.33
C ALA A 103 3.03 -4.62 -5.42
N TRP A 104 2.89 -4.22 -6.69
CA TRP A 104 3.00 -5.15 -7.81
C TRP A 104 4.40 -5.78 -7.89
N TYR A 105 5.46 -4.99 -7.73
CA TYR A 105 6.83 -5.48 -7.71
C TYR A 105 7.07 -6.49 -6.57
N VAL A 106 6.52 -6.22 -5.38
CA VAL A 106 6.60 -7.11 -4.22
C VAL A 106 6.00 -8.47 -4.56
N ILE A 107 4.83 -8.53 -5.19
CA ILE A 107 4.22 -9.81 -5.57
C ILE A 107 5.06 -10.56 -6.63
N ASN A 108 5.58 -9.86 -7.63
CA ASN A 108 6.09 -10.52 -8.84
C ASN A 108 7.61 -10.79 -8.81
N SER A 109 8.39 -10.04 -8.02
CA SER A 109 9.86 -10.14 -8.07
C SER A 109 10.42 -11.38 -7.38
N GLY A 110 11.52 -11.91 -7.93
CA GLY A 110 12.27 -13.00 -7.31
C GLY A 110 12.92 -12.62 -5.98
N PHE A 111 13.26 -11.34 -5.80
CA PHE A 111 13.84 -10.82 -4.57
C PHE A 111 12.92 -11.01 -3.36
N PHE A 112 11.64 -10.63 -3.48
CA PHE A 112 10.71 -10.79 -2.36
C PHE A 112 10.29 -12.23 -2.16
N LYS A 113 10.11 -13.01 -3.23
CA LYS A 113 9.72 -14.43 -3.16
C LYS A 113 10.73 -15.30 -2.39
N SER A 114 12.01 -14.96 -2.42
CA SER A 114 13.06 -15.69 -1.69
C SER A 114 13.04 -15.42 -0.18
N LEU A 115 12.39 -14.35 0.28
CA LEU A 115 12.29 -14.03 1.71
C LEU A 115 11.32 -14.96 2.44
N LEU A 116 11.63 -15.27 3.71
CA LEU A 116 10.69 -15.97 4.59
C LEU A 116 9.47 -15.11 4.90
N ALA A 117 9.68 -13.81 5.11
CA ALA A 117 8.61 -12.85 5.40
C ALA A 117 7.80 -12.42 4.15
N TYR A 118 7.96 -13.10 3.00
CA TYR A 118 7.31 -12.75 1.73
C TYR A 118 5.78 -12.48 1.85
N PRO A 119 4.97 -13.36 2.46
CA PRO A 119 3.54 -13.11 2.65
C PRO A 119 3.23 -11.80 3.39
N TYR A 120 4.05 -11.45 4.38
CA TYR A 120 3.86 -10.26 5.18
C TYR A 120 4.20 -8.99 4.40
N PHE A 121 5.18 -9.06 3.48
CA PHE A 121 5.46 -7.95 2.56
C PHE A 121 4.26 -7.68 1.65
N ILE A 122 3.66 -8.73 1.07
CA ILE A 122 2.47 -8.58 0.22
C ILE A 122 1.35 -7.92 1.03
N MET A 123 1.03 -8.48 2.20
CA MET A 123 -0.02 -7.97 3.09
C MET A 123 0.17 -6.50 3.46
N VAL A 124 1.37 -6.11 3.86
CA VAL A 124 1.65 -4.73 4.26
C VAL A 124 1.52 -3.78 3.08
N PHE A 125 2.04 -4.13 1.91
CA PHE A 125 1.94 -3.26 0.74
C PHE A 125 0.50 -3.17 0.19
N GLU A 126 -0.31 -4.22 0.30
CA GLU A 126 -1.75 -4.19 0.01
C GLU A 126 -2.48 -3.24 0.96
N ILE A 127 -2.23 -3.33 2.27
CA ILE A 127 -2.84 -2.44 3.28
C ILE A 127 -2.41 -0.98 3.05
N VAL A 128 -1.13 -0.75 2.79
CA VAL A 128 -0.59 0.60 2.53
C VAL A 128 -1.22 1.21 1.28
N LEU A 129 -1.40 0.42 0.22
CA LEU A 129 -2.11 0.84 -0.99
C LEU A 129 -3.58 1.16 -0.69
N ALA A 130 -4.27 0.31 0.07
CA ALA A 130 -5.66 0.53 0.46
C ALA A 130 -5.84 1.84 1.24
N ILE A 131 -4.99 2.09 2.24
CA ILE A 131 -4.99 3.36 3.00
C ILE A 131 -4.74 4.55 2.06
N GLN A 132 -3.79 4.42 1.13
CA GLN A 132 -3.47 5.50 0.20
C GLN A 132 -4.66 5.81 -0.74
N MET A 133 -5.38 4.79 -1.18
CA MET A 133 -6.59 4.98 -1.99
C MET A 133 -7.71 5.68 -1.19
N LEU A 134 -7.89 5.34 0.09
CA LEU A 134 -8.84 6.04 0.97
C LEU A 134 -8.49 7.52 1.13
N ILE A 135 -7.20 7.84 1.32
CA ILE A 135 -6.72 9.23 1.35
C ILE A 135 -7.09 9.94 0.05
N LEU A 136 -6.76 9.34 -1.10
CA LEU A 136 -7.00 9.92 -2.43
C LEU A 136 -8.48 10.21 -2.68
N ILE A 137 -9.36 9.30 -2.26
CA ILE A 137 -10.82 9.47 -2.31
C ILE A 137 -11.25 10.63 -1.41
N GLY A 138 -10.76 10.70 -0.17
CA GLY A 138 -11.06 11.78 0.78
C GLY A 138 -10.64 13.17 0.28
N VAL A 139 -9.52 13.26 -0.45
CA VAL A 139 -9.08 14.51 -1.11
C VAL A 139 -10.04 14.92 -2.22
N LYS A 140 -10.48 13.98 -3.06
CA LYS A 140 -11.41 14.25 -4.16
C LYS A 140 -12.75 14.81 -3.65
N PHE A 141 -13.32 14.21 -2.60
CA PHE A 141 -14.57 14.69 -2.01
C PHE A 141 -14.44 16.08 -1.39
N THR A 142 -13.35 16.34 -0.66
CA THR A 142 -13.12 17.67 -0.07
C THR A 142 -12.89 18.77 -1.12
N ALA A 143 -12.39 18.43 -2.30
CA ALA A 143 -12.25 19.39 -3.40
C ALA A 143 -13.59 19.77 -4.05
N ARG A 144 -14.63 18.93 -3.91
CA ARG A 144 -15.99 19.21 -4.40
C ARG A 144 -16.73 20.21 -3.50
N ASP A 145 -16.54 20.11 -2.18
CA ASP A 145 -17.20 20.96 -1.18
C ASP A 145 -16.75 22.43 -1.18
N ARG A 146 -15.66 22.79 -1.88
CA ARG A 146 -15.16 24.18 -1.96
C ARG A 146 -15.79 25.01 -3.09
N TYR A 147 -16.68 24.42 -3.88
CA TYR A 147 -17.31 25.07 -5.04
C TYR A 147 -18.85 25.13 -4.95
N ASN A 148 -19.42 24.74 -3.81
CA ASN A 148 -20.83 24.95 -3.44
C ASN A 148 -20.88 25.82 -2.18
#